data_AF-A0A1L5KP85-F1
#
_entry.id   AF-A0A1L5KP85-F1
#
_cell.length_a   1.000
_cell.length_b   1.000
_cell.length_c   1.000
_cell.angle_alpha   90.00
_cell.angle_beta   90.00
_cell.angle_gamma   90.00
#
_symmetry.space_group_name_H-M   'P 1'
#
loop_
_entity.id
_entity.type
_entity.pdbx_description
1 polymer ?
#
loop_
_entity_poly.entity_id
_entity_poly.type
_entity_poly.pdbx_seq_one_letter_code
_entity_poly.pdbx_strand_id
1 'polypeptide(L)'
;MSLADTQYLGIIENILEHGTYGQNRTGVATYKLPHQIMQFDLQEEFPILTTKFVAFKTAVKELLWIWQMQSNDVRKLQEMNVRVWDEWMREDGTIGKAYGYQIAKYKQLDKLIKTIKEDPDSRPV
;
A
#
# COMPACT_ATOMS: atom_id res chain seq x y z
N MET A 1 -14.18 12.16 -13.91
CA MET A 1 -13.84 10.80 -13.45
C MET A 1 -12.51 10.46 -14.08
N SER A 2 -11.47 10.16 -13.30
CA SER A 2 -10.15 9.79 -13.84
C SER A 2 -10.18 8.38 -14.48
N LEU A 3 -9.12 7.99 -15.19
CA LEU A 3 -9.00 6.61 -15.68
C LEU A 3 -8.92 5.65 -14.49
N ALA A 4 -8.28 6.07 -13.40
CA ALA A 4 -8.21 5.33 -12.15
C ALA A 4 -9.58 5.14 -11.49
N ASP A 5 -10.43 6.18 -11.47
CA ASP A 5 -11.79 6.05 -10.94
C ASP A 5 -12.60 5.03 -11.75
N THR A 6 -12.47 5.02 -13.07
CA THR A 6 -13.20 4.09 -13.94
C THR A 6 -12.87 2.64 -13.59
N GLN A 7 -11.58 2.32 -13.46
CA GLN A 7 -11.15 0.96 -13.10
C GLN A 7 -11.51 0.58 -11.67
N TYR A 8 -11.33 1.50 -10.72
CA TYR A 8 -11.66 1.28 -9.32
C TYR A 8 -13.17 1.04 -9.11
N LEU A 9 -14.01 1.87 -9.73
CA LEU A 9 -15.47 1.72 -9.64
C LEU A 9 -15.96 0.47 -10.37
N GLY A 10 -15.36 0.12 -11.52
CA GLY A 10 -15.71 -1.11 -12.23
C GLY A 10 -15.46 -2.37 -11.39
N ILE A 11 -14.35 -2.44 -10.64
CA ILE A 11 -14.11 -3.55 -9.71
C ILE A 11 -15.12 -3.56 -8.57
N ILE A 12 -15.48 -2.39 -8.03
CA ILE A 12 -16.49 -2.31 -6.97
C ILE A 12 -17.83 -2.84 -7.47
N GLU A 13 -18.27 -2.41 -8.64
CA GLU A 13 -19.51 -2.89 -9.26
C GLU A 13 -19.47 -4.41 -9.45
N ASN A 14 -18.38 -4.95 -9.99
CA ASN A 14 -18.19 -6.39 -10.15
C ASN A 14 -18.24 -7.16 -8.81
N ILE A 15 -17.64 -6.63 -7.74
CA ILE A 15 -17.72 -7.23 -6.39
C ILE A 15 -19.15 -7.19 -5.85
N LEU A 16 -19.91 -6.13 -6.11
CA LEU A 16 -21.29 -6.00 -5.64
C LEU A 16 -22.23 -6.96 -6.40
N GLU A 17 -22.02 -7.16 -7.70
CA GLU A 17 -22.85 -8.02 -8.54
C GLU A 17 -22.51 -9.51 -8.42
N HIS A 18 -21.23 -9.86 -8.29
CA HIS A 18 -20.75 -11.23 -8.40
C HIS A 18 -19.95 -11.72 -7.18
N GLY A 19 -19.76 -10.87 -6.17
CA GLY A 19 -19.00 -11.22 -4.97
C GLY A 19 -19.70 -12.28 -4.11
N THR A 20 -18.90 -13.15 -3.49
CA THR A 20 -19.39 -14.10 -2.50
C THR A 20 -19.41 -13.45 -1.12
N TYR A 21 -20.57 -13.52 -0.45
CA TYR A 21 -20.72 -13.04 0.93
C TYR A 21 -20.05 -14.01 1.92
N GLY A 22 -19.28 -13.49 2.87
CA GLY A 22 -18.68 -14.33 3.91
C GLY A 22 -18.09 -13.56 5.08
N GLN A 23 -17.90 -14.28 6.19
CA GLN A 23 -17.31 -13.76 7.42
C GLN A 23 -15.78 -13.58 7.29
N ASN A 24 -15.19 -12.80 8.19
CA ASN A 24 -13.75 -12.62 8.31
C ASN A 24 -13.33 -12.38 9.77
N ARG A 25 -12.03 -12.24 10.01
CA ARG A 25 -11.44 -12.10 11.36
C ARG A 25 -11.87 -10.84 12.13
N THR A 26 -12.44 -9.83 11.48
CA THR A 26 -12.88 -8.59 12.13
C THR A 26 -14.31 -8.69 12.68
N GLY A 27 -15.03 -9.77 12.34
CA GLY A 27 -16.44 -9.95 12.72
C GLY A 27 -17.43 -9.17 11.84
N VAL A 28 -16.95 -8.38 10.87
CA VAL A 28 -17.78 -7.69 9.89
C VAL A 28 -17.75 -8.47 8.58
N ALA A 29 -18.88 -9.04 8.18
CA ALA A 29 -18.99 -9.78 6.93
C ALA A 29 -18.74 -8.88 5.70
N THR A 30 -18.20 -9.46 4.64
CA THR A 30 -17.85 -8.73 3.40
C THR A 30 -18.22 -9.54 2.16
N TYR A 31 -18.50 -8.85 1.06
CA TYR A 31 -18.49 -9.44 -0.28
C TYR A 31 -17.05 -9.53 -0.80
N LYS A 32 -16.69 -10.66 -1.42
CA LYS A 32 -15.34 -10.92 -1.90
C LYS A 32 -15.40 -11.50 -3.30
N LEU A 33 -14.59 -10.96 -4.20
CA LEU A 33 -14.38 -11.50 -5.55
C LEU A 33 -12.86 -11.54 -5.81
N PRO A 34 -12.22 -12.72 -5.90
CA PRO A 34 -10.79 -12.81 -6.14
C PRO A 34 -10.42 -12.45 -7.59
N HIS A 35 -9.12 -12.32 -7.86
CA HIS A 35 -8.56 -12.13 -9.21
C HIS A 35 -9.01 -10.85 -9.95
N GLN A 36 -9.17 -9.74 -9.22
CA GLN A 36 -9.39 -8.43 -9.81
C GLN A 36 -8.05 -7.76 -10.15
N ILE A 37 -7.97 -7.10 -11.31
CA ILE A 37 -6.74 -6.47 -11.81
C ILE A 37 -7.06 -5.02 -12.21
N MET A 38 -6.22 -4.09 -11.79
CA MET A 38 -6.18 -2.72 -12.31
C MET A 38 -4.81 -2.48 -12.95
N GLN A 39 -4.79 -1.71 -14.04
CA GLN A 39 -3.58 -1.34 -14.74
C GLN A 39 -3.61 0.16 -15.03
N PHE A 40 -2.60 0.89 -14.53
CA PHE A 40 -2.52 2.34 -14.71
C PHE A 40 -1.30 2.69 -15.56
N ASP A 41 -1.51 3.51 -16.58
CA ASP A 41 -0.40 4.13 -17.30
C ASP A 41 0.01 5.43 -16.58
N LEU A 42 1.19 5.39 -15.98
CA LEU A 42 1.73 6.51 -15.21
C LEU A 42 2.24 7.66 -16.08
N GLN A 43 2.37 7.47 -17.41
CA GLN A 43 2.71 8.54 -18.35
C GLN A 43 1.48 9.40 -18.66
N GLU A 44 0.28 8.82 -18.57
CA GLU A 44 -0.98 9.49 -18.87
C GLU A 44 -1.60 10.16 -17.64
N GLU A 45 -1.60 9.46 -16.49
CA GLU A 45 -2.13 10.04 -15.25
C GLU A 45 -1.48 9.50 -13.98
N PHE A 46 -1.54 10.31 -12.91
CA PHE A 46 -1.26 9.85 -11.56
C PHE A 46 -2.54 9.23 -10.96
N PRO A 47 -2.55 7.93 -10.60
CA PRO A 47 -3.78 7.20 -10.27
C PRO A 47 -4.29 7.50 -8.85
N ILE A 48 -4.71 8.75 -8.62
CA ILE A 48 -5.41 9.18 -7.42
C ILE A 48 -6.91 9.27 -7.72
N LEU A 49 -7.73 8.70 -6.84
CA LEU A 49 -9.18 8.73 -6.99
C LEU A 49 -9.69 10.17 -6.88
N THR A 50 -10.57 10.56 -7.80
CA THR A 50 -11.20 11.89 -7.79
C THR A 50 -12.64 11.83 -7.27
N THR A 51 -13.21 10.63 -7.23
CA THR A 51 -14.56 10.34 -6.71
C THR A 51 -14.70 10.46 -5.19
N LYS A 52 -13.58 10.46 -4.46
CA LYS A 52 -13.54 10.68 -3.01
C LYS A 52 -12.27 11.41 -2.62
N PHE A 53 -12.32 12.12 -1.49
CA PHE A 53 -11.11 12.69 -0.92
C PHE A 53 -10.13 11.58 -0.50
N VAL A 54 -8.87 11.72 -0.89
CA VAL A 54 -7.77 10.83 -0.51
C VAL A 54 -6.77 11.63 0.32
N ALA A 55 -6.43 11.13 1.50
CA ALA A 55 -5.42 11.72 2.39
C ALA A 55 -4.00 11.49 1.86
N PHE A 56 -3.69 12.03 0.67
CA PHE A 56 -2.48 11.76 -0.08
C PHE A 56 -1.20 12.05 0.71
N LYS A 57 -1.16 13.17 1.45
CA LYS A 57 -0.01 13.53 2.29
C LYS A 57 0.30 12.46 3.35
N THR A 58 -0.73 11.80 3.88
CA THR A 58 -0.57 10.71 4.86
C THR A 58 0.03 9.48 4.19
N ALA A 59 -0.49 9.09 3.02
CA ALA A 59 0.06 7.96 2.24
C ALA A 59 1.52 8.19 1.84
N VAL A 60 1.89 9.40 1.43
CA VAL A 60 3.30 9.73 1.11
C VAL A 60 4.19 9.61 2.34
N LYS A 61 3.76 10.12 3.50
CA LYS A 61 4.54 10.01 4.75
C LYS A 61 4.75 8.55 5.18
N GLU A 62 3.73 7.71 5.04
CA GLU A 62 3.84 6.27 5.26
C GLU A 62 4.84 5.62 4.28
N LEU A 63 4.77 5.95 3.00
CA LEU A 63 5.70 5.45 1.98
C LEU A 63 7.15 5.81 2.32
N LEU A 64 7.41 7.06 2.73
CA LEU A 64 8.74 7.49 3.17
C LEU A 64 9.20 6.76 4.45
N TRP A 65 8.29 6.54 5.39
CA TRP A 65 8.59 5.78 6.61
C TRP A 65 8.99 4.32 6.33
N ILE A 66 8.34 3.67 5.36
CA ILE A 66 8.67 2.29 4.95
C ILE A 66 9.94 2.24 4.13
N TRP A 67 10.07 3.05 3.07
CA TRP A 67 11.11 2.86 2.06
C TRP A 67 12.36 3.69 2.31
N GLN A 68 12.20 4.96 2.68
CA GLN A 68 13.34 5.85 2.93
C GLN A 68 13.89 5.67 4.33
N MET A 69 13.03 5.67 5.35
CA MET A 69 13.45 5.51 6.75
C MET A 69 13.65 4.04 7.13
N GLN A 70 13.14 3.10 6.31
CA GLN A 70 13.21 1.66 6.55
C GLN A 70 12.77 1.28 7.97
N SER A 71 11.70 1.93 8.44
CA SER A 71 11.31 1.88 9.83
C SER A 71 10.04 1.06 10.06
N ASN A 72 9.94 0.50 11.25
CA ASN A 72 8.77 -0.15 11.80
C ASN A 72 8.28 0.54 13.09
N ASP A 73 8.85 1.70 13.45
CA ASP A 73 8.56 2.46 14.67
C ASP A 73 7.41 3.45 14.42
N VAL A 74 6.27 3.24 15.07
CA VAL A 74 5.04 4.02 14.87
C VAL A 74 5.19 5.45 15.37
N ARG A 75 6.06 5.71 16.35
CA ARG A 75 6.25 7.05 16.93
C ARG A 75 6.71 8.07 15.89
N LYS A 76 7.52 7.64 14.91
CA LYS A 76 7.96 8.47 13.78
C LYS A 76 6.80 8.91 12.89
N LEU A 77 5.79 8.05 12.71
CA LEU A 77 4.56 8.43 12.00
C LEU A 77 3.75 9.44 12.82
N GLN A 78 3.65 9.24 14.12
CA GLN A 78 2.93 10.13 15.03
C GLN A 78 3.57 11.53 15.08
N GLU A 79 4.90 11.63 15.07
CA GLU A 79 5.65 12.88 14.94
C GLU A 79 5.29 13.64 13.65
N MET A 80 5.02 12.90 12.56
CA MET A 80 4.54 13.45 11.29
C MET A 80 3.01 13.64 11.25
N ASN A 81 2.32 13.53 12.38
CA ASN A 81 0.86 13.58 12.50
C ASN A 81 0.12 12.52 11.66
N VAL A 82 0.70 11.32 11.54
CA VAL A 82 0.10 10.16 10.90
C VAL A 82 -0.25 9.12 11.97
N ARG A 83 -1.52 8.74 12.02
CA ARG A 83 -2.11 7.90 13.08
C ARG A 83 -2.66 6.57 12.58
N VAL A 84 -2.55 6.29 11.28
CA VAL A 84 -3.18 5.13 10.62
C VAL A 84 -2.65 3.77 11.12
N TRP A 85 -1.53 3.75 11.84
CA TRP A 85 -0.92 2.54 12.42
C TRP A 85 -1.04 2.44 13.94
N ASP A 86 -1.70 3.39 14.61
CA ASP A 86 -1.72 3.47 16.08
C ASP A 86 -2.30 2.19 16.72
N GLU A 87 -3.36 1.61 16.13
CA GLU A 87 -4.00 0.38 16.62
C GLU A 87 -3.12 -0.88 16.48
N TRP A 88 -2.07 -0.83 15.67
CA TRP A 88 -1.13 -1.93 15.46
C TRP A 88 0.19 -1.74 16.21
N MET A 89 0.35 -0.63 16.93
CA MET A 89 1.54 -0.36 17.73
C MET A 89 1.62 -1.35 18.91
N ARG A 90 2.75 -2.04 19.01
CA ARG A 90 3.06 -2.92 20.15
C ARG A 90 3.62 -2.12 21.32
N GLU A 91 3.79 -2.78 22.46
CA GLU A 91 4.38 -2.18 23.67
C GLU A 91 5.78 -1.59 23.42
N ASP A 92 6.55 -2.15 22.48
CA ASP A 92 7.87 -1.65 22.10
C ASP A 92 7.84 -0.41 21.17
N GLY A 93 6.65 0.09 20.83
CA GLY A 93 6.43 1.22 19.92
C GLY A 93 6.48 0.87 18.44
N THR A 94 6.67 -0.41 18.08
CA THR A 94 6.79 -0.85 16.70
C THR A 94 5.58 -1.64 16.22
N ILE A 95 5.49 -1.88 14.91
CA ILE A 95 4.59 -2.90 14.33
C ILE A 95 5.27 -4.27 14.19
N GLY A 96 6.36 -4.51 14.93
CA GLY A 96 7.17 -5.72 14.85
C GLY A 96 7.99 -5.81 13.56
N LYS A 97 8.21 -7.02 13.04
CA LYS A 97 9.08 -7.26 11.87
C LYS A 97 8.36 -7.01 10.53
N ALA A 98 7.58 -5.94 10.43
CA ALA A 98 6.83 -5.60 9.23
C ALA A 98 7.70 -4.88 8.18
N TYR A 99 7.06 -4.22 7.20
CA TYR A 99 7.62 -3.70 5.96
C TYR A 99 9.04 -3.09 6.07
N GLY A 100 9.18 -1.94 6.75
CA GLY A 100 10.46 -1.24 6.82
C GLY A 100 11.57 -2.06 7.48
N TYR A 101 11.24 -2.87 8.49
CA TYR A 101 12.19 -3.78 9.14
C TYR A 101 12.73 -4.83 8.16
N GLN A 102 11.88 -5.42 7.31
CA GLN A 102 12.33 -6.42 6.33
C GLN A 102 13.21 -5.78 5.24
N ILE A 103 12.85 -4.58 4.78
CA ILE A 103 13.63 -3.82 3.80
C ILE A 103 15.03 -3.54 4.35
N ALA A 104 15.12 -3.02 5.58
CA ALA A 104 16.39 -2.78 6.26
C ALA A 104 17.21 -4.06 6.47
N LYS A 105 16.58 -5.10 7.03
CA LYS A 105 17.26 -6.35 7.38
C LYS A 105 17.89 -7.04 6.18
N TYR A 106 17.20 -7.06 5.04
CA TYR A 106 17.67 -7.76 3.84
C TYR A 106 18.29 -6.85 2.79
N LYS A 107 18.38 -5.53 3.06
CA LYS A 107 18.86 -4.50 2.14
C LYS A 107 18.14 -4.56 0.79
N GLN A 108 16.83 -4.75 0.81
CA GLN A 108 16.04 -5.01 -0.41
C GLN A 108 16.08 -3.81 -1.34
N LEU A 109 15.93 -2.60 -0.80
CA LEU A 109 15.93 -1.37 -1.59
C LEU A 109 17.29 -1.13 -2.28
N ASP A 110 18.39 -1.31 -1.55
CA ASP A 110 19.74 -1.12 -2.11
C ASP A 110 20.01 -2.10 -3.25
N LYS A 111 19.62 -3.37 -3.06
CA LYS A 111 19.74 -4.41 -4.09
C LYS A 111 18.88 -4.10 -5.29
N LEU A 112 17.62 -3.75 -5.09
CA LEU A 112 16.68 -3.37 -6.15
C LEU A 112 17.21 -2.20 -6.99
N ILE A 113 17.64 -1.11 -6.33
CA ILE A 113 18.19 0.06 -7.02
C ILE A 113 19.47 -0.31 -7.78
N LYS A 114 20.34 -1.12 -7.18
CA LYS A 114 21.55 -1.58 -7.84
C LYS A 114 21.23 -2.41 -9.09
N THR A 115 20.34 -3.39 -8.99
CA THR A 115 19.95 -4.24 -10.11
C THR A 115 19.35 -3.43 -11.24
N ILE A 116 18.39 -2.53 -10.97
CA ILE A 116 17.77 -1.71 -12.03
C ILE A 116 18.81 -0.84 -12.76
N LYS A 117 19.84 -0.35 -12.05
CA LYS A 117 20.91 0.46 -12.64
C LYS A 117 21.93 -0.34 -13.45
N GLU A 118 22.25 -1.54 -13.00
CA GLU A 118 23.32 -2.36 -13.58
C GLU A 118 22.81 -3.38 -14.63
N ASP A 119 21.61 -3.91 -14.44
CA ASP A 119 20.97 -4.93 -15.27
C ASP A 119 19.44 -4.68 -15.34
N PRO A 120 18.98 -3.73 -16.18
CA PRO A 120 17.57 -3.36 -16.25
C PRO A 120 16.67 -4.48 -16.83
N ASP A 121 17.24 -5.43 -17.58
CA ASP A 121 16.51 -6.56 -18.18
C ASP A 121 16.43 -7.77 -17.22
N SER A 122 17.00 -7.64 -16.02
CA SER A 122 16.94 -8.66 -15.00
C SER A 122 15.49 -9.01 -14.68
N ARG A 123 15.19 -10.30 -14.60
CA ARG A 123 13.87 -10.83 -14.24
C ARG A 123 13.68 -11.10 -12.74
N PRO A 124 14.71 -11.50 -11.97
CA PRO A 124 14.62 -11.57 -10.52
C PRO A 124 14.96 -10.21 -9.90
N VAL A 125 14.08 -9.23 -10.08
CA VAL A 125 14.14 -7.95 -9.36
C VAL A 125 13.08 -7.92 -8.27
#